data_AF-A0A535UYU7-F1
#
_entry.id   AF-A0A535UYU7-F1
#
_cell.length_a   1.000
_cell.length_b   1.000
_cell.length_c   1.000
_cell.angle_alpha   90.00
_cell.angle_beta   90.00
_cell.angle_gamma   90.00
#
_symmetry.space_group_name_H-M   'P 1'
#
loop_
_entity.id
_entity.type
_entity.pdbx_description
1 polymer ?
#
loop_
_entity_poly.entity_id
_entity_poly.type
_entity_poly.pdbx_seq_one_letter_code
_entity_poly.pdbx_strand_id
1 'polypeptide(L)'
;MNNFSEKVNFIWSVADLIRDTFKRSKYQDVILPLTVLRRIDCVLQPTKEHVLEVNTRLKGKLENLAPQLCKASGFSFYNTSLYDFDRLL
;
A
#
# COMPACT_ATOMS: atom_id res chain seq x y z
N MET A 1 -22.60 1.56 -11.09
CA MET A 1 -22.02 0.41 -11.83
C MET A 1 -20.51 0.44 -11.64
N ASN A 2 -19.94 -0.59 -10.99
CA ASN A 2 -18.49 -0.70 -10.86
C ASN A 2 -17.89 -1.17 -12.20
N ASN A 3 -17.35 -0.26 -12.99
CA ASN A 3 -16.76 -0.59 -14.28
C ASN A 3 -15.33 -1.15 -14.09
N PHE A 4 -15.23 -2.43 -13.74
CA PHE A 4 -13.95 -3.08 -13.45
C PHE A 4 -13.00 -3.07 -14.65
N SER A 5 -13.53 -3.23 -15.87
CA SER A 5 -12.76 -3.16 -17.11
C SER A 5 -12.05 -1.82 -17.29
N GLU A 6 -12.73 -0.71 -16.95
CA GLU A 6 -12.16 0.63 -17.02
C GLU A 6 -10.96 0.81 -16.09
N LYS A 7 -11.04 0.28 -14.85
CA LYS A 7 -9.93 0.32 -13.89
C LYS A 7 -8.74 -0.51 -14.37
N VAL A 8 -8.99 -1.69 -14.94
CA VAL A 8 -7.95 -2.53 -15.53
C VAL A 8 -7.27 -1.82 -16.69
N ASN A 9 -8.04 -1.23 -17.59
CA ASN A 9 -7.50 -0.46 -18.72
C ASN A 9 -6.69 0.76 -18.27
N PHE A 10 -7.16 1.47 -17.23
CA PHE A 10 -6.42 2.58 -16.63
C PHE A 10 -5.08 2.14 -16.04
N ILE A 11 -5.03 1.02 -15.32
CA ILE A 11 -3.75 0.50 -14.78
C ILE A 11 -2.79 0.13 -15.91
N TRP A 12 -3.30 -0.48 -16.98
CA TRP A 12 -2.48 -0.86 -18.13
C TRP A 12 -2.06 0.31 -19.02
N SER A 13 -2.77 1.44 -19.02
CA SER A 13 -2.35 2.62 -19.80
C SER A 13 -1.03 3.21 -19.28
N VAL A 14 -0.64 2.95 -18.04
CA VAL A 14 0.68 3.30 -17.47
C VAL A 14 1.82 2.67 -18.27
N ALA A 15 1.58 1.55 -18.97
CA ALA A 15 2.57 0.93 -19.85
C ALA A 15 3.10 1.88 -20.93
N ASP A 16 2.32 2.89 -21.33
CA ASP A 16 2.72 3.87 -22.33
C ASP A 16 3.89 4.74 -21.85
N LEU A 17 4.03 4.94 -20.54
CA LEU A 17 5.15 5.70 -19.94
C LEU A 17 6.47 4.93 -19.93
N ILE A 18 6.42 3.60 -19.99
CA ILE A 18 7.59 2.71 -19.91
C ILE A 18 7.85 1.95 -21.21
N ARG A 19 7.13 2.33 -22.28
CA ARG A 19 7.07 1.54 -23.52
C ARG A 19 8.42 1.41 -24.21
N ASP A 20 9.20 2.49 -24.21
CA ASP A 20 10.50 2.56 -24.88
C ASP A 20 11.66 2.11 -23.99
N THR A 21 11.45 2.05 -22.68
CA THR A 21 12.48 1.68 -21.68
C THR A 21 12.46 0.17 -21.38
N PHE A 22 11.31 -0.48 -21.50
CA PHE A 22 11.14 -1.90 -21.19
C PHE A 22 10.49 -2.67 -22.35
N LYS A 23 10.82 -3.96 -22.47
CA LYS A 23 10.10 -4.88 -23.36
C LYS A 23 8.67 -5.08 -22.84
N ARG A 24 7.70 -5.29 -23.74
CA ARG A 24 6.29 -5.52 -23.36
C ARG A 24 6.08 -6.64 -22.34
N SER A 25 6.88 -7.72 -22.43
CA SER A 25 6.86 -8.82 -21.46
C SER A 25 7.28 -8.42 -20.04
N LYS A 26 7.94 -7.27 -19.87
CA LYS A 26 8.42 -6.71 -18.61
C LYS A 26 7.51 -5.66 -17.99
N TYR A 27 6.45 -5.22 -18.68
CA TYR A 27 5.53 -4.23 -18.10
C TYR A 27 4.83 -4.74 -16.84
N GLN A 28 4.41 -6.00 -16.85
CA GLN A 28 3.78 -6.63 -15.69
C GLN A 28 4.70 -6.68 -14.46
N ASP A 29 6.00 -6.85 -14.67
CA ASP A 29 7.02 -6.95 -13.61
C ASP A 29 7.18 -5.59 -12.88
N VAL A 30 6.74 -4.50 -13.49
CA VAL A 30 6.78 -3.13 -12.93
C VAL A 30 5.40 -2.71 -12.40
N ILE A 31 4.36 -2.88 -13.22
CA ILE A 31 3.02 -2.36 -12.93
C ILE A 31 2.35 -3.14 -11.78
N LEU A 32 2.45 -4.48 -11.77
CA LEU A 32 1.74 -5.29 -10.78
C LEU A 32 2.25 -5.07 -9.34
N PRO A 33 3.57 -5.06 -9.06
CA PRO A 33 4.06 -4.80 -7.71
C PRO A 33 3.60 -3.44 -7.17
N LEU A 34 3.67 -2.38 -7.99
CA LEU A 34 3.22 -1.04 -7.60
C LEU A 34 1.72 -0.98 -7.35
N THR A 35 0.92 -1.68 -8.16
CA THR A 35 -0.53 -1.79 -7.97
C THR A 35 -0.86 -2.47 -6.63
N VAL A 36 -0.14 -3.55 -6.29
CA VAL A 36 -0.30 -4.26 -5.02
C VAL A 36 0.09 -3.36 -3.85
N LEU A 37 1.24 -2.68 -3.94
CA LEU A 37 1.71 -1.76 -2.89
C LEU A 37 0.70 -0.64 -2.64
N ARG A 38 0.19 0.00 -3.71
CA ARG A 38 -0.84 1.04 -3.57
C ARG A 38 -2.12 0.48 -2.95
N ARG A 39 -2.52 -0.74 -3.31
CA ARG A 39 -3.71 -1.37 -2.71
C ARG A 39 -3.54 -1.61 -1.22
N ILE A 40 -2.38 -2.12 -0.78
CA ILE A 40 -2.08 -2.32 0.65
C ILE A 40 -2.12 -0.98 1.39
N ASP A 41 -1.53 0.06 0.80
CA ASP A 41 -1.52 1.41 1.37
C ASP A 41 -2.94 2.00 1.53
N CYS A 42 -3.77 1.95 0.48
CA CYS A 42 -5.16 2.42 0.54
C CYS A 42 -6.01 1.68 1.58
N VAL A 43 -5.72 0.39 1.81
CA VAL A 43 -6.44 -0.42 2.81
C VAL A 43 -6.06 -0.02 4.24
N LEU A 44 -4.81 0.41 4.45
CA LEU A 44 -4.32 0.87 5.75
C LEU A 44 -4.57 2.37 6.01
N GLN A 45 -4.85 3.15 4.97
CA GLN A 45 -5.04 4.59 5.06
C GLN A 45 -6.06 5.02 6.14
N PRO A 46 -7.24 4.38 6.30
CA PRO A 46 -8.21 4.76 7.33
C PRO A 46 -7.74 4.50 8.77
N THR A 47 -6.82 3.55 8.97
CA THR A 47 -6.37 3.12 10.30
C THR A 47 -4.94 3.55 10.62
N LYS A 48 -4.29 4.28 9.69
CA LYS A 48 -2.90 4.75 9.77
C LYS A 48 -2.61 5.52 11.07
N GLU A 49 -3.40 6.56 11.35
CA GLU A 49 -3.20 7.42 12.52
C GLU A 49 -3.32 6.61 13.82
N HIS A 50 -4.34 5.77 13.91
CA HIS A 50 -4.55 4.90 15.06
C HIS A 50 -3.38 3.92 15.28
N VAL A 51 -2.87 3.32 14.20
CA VAL A 51 -1.69 2.44 14.27
C VAL A 51 -0.46 3.20 14.78
N LEU A 52 -0.24 4.44 14.32
CA LEU A 52 0.89 5.27 14.75
C LEU A 52 0.79 5.70 16.23
N GLU A 53 -0.41 6.04 16.70
CA GLU A 53 -0.69 6.34 18.10
C GLU A 53 -0.40 5.12 19.00
N VAL A 54 -0.94 3.96 18.63
CA VAL A 54 -0.74 2.69 19.36
C VAL A 54 0.74 2.32 19.36
N ASN A 55 1.42 2.45 18.21
CA ASN A 55 2.85 2.23 18.10
C ASN A 55 3.63 3.14 19.06
N THR A 56 3.37 4.44 19.06
CA THR A 56 4.06 5.41 19.93
C THR A 56 3.81 5.14 21.41
N ARG A 57 2.57 4.80 21.78
CA ARG A 57 2.18 4.53 23.17
C ARG A 57 2.83 3.28 23.76
N LEU A 58 3.01 2.26 22.94
CA LEU A 58 3.49 0.93 23.34
C LEU A 58 4.98 0.72 23.08
N LYS A 59 5.62 1.58 22.26
CA LYS A 59 7.05 1.52 21.97
C LYS A 59 7.86 1.53 23.28
N GLY A 60 8.68 0.48 23.47
CA GLY A 60 9.50 0.31 24.67
C GLY A 60 8.79 -0.29 25.90
N LYS A 61 7.49 -0.59 25.83
CA LYS A 61 6.72 -1.20 26.93
C LYS A 61 6.41 -2.67 26.74
N LEU A 62 6.45 -3.15 25.49
CA LEU A 62 6.16 -4.54 25.13
C LEU A 62 7.27 -5.07 24.23
N GLU A 63 7.64 -6.34 24.43
CA GLU A 63 8.60 -7.04 23.55
C GLU A 63 8.00 -7.30 22.16
N ASN A 64 6.68 -7.57 22.08
CA ASN A 64 5.98 -7.80 20.82
C ASN A 64 4.79 -6.86 20.64
N LEU A 65 4.95 -5.89 19.73
CA LEU A 65 3.92 -4.92 19.36
C LEU A 65 2.95 -5.43 18.30
N ALA A 66 3.33 -6.48 17.55
CA ALA A 66 2.61 -6.91 16.35
C ALA A 66 1.12 -7.23 16.60
N PRO A 67 0.72 -7.96 17.68
CA PRO A 67 -0.70 -8.25 17.90
C PRO A 67 -1.55 -6.99 18.12
N GLN A 68 -0.98 -5.99 18.80
CA GLN A 68 -1.67 -4.74 19.08
C GLN A 68 -1.77 -3.86 17.83
N LEU A 69 -0.72 -3.84 17.01
CA LEU A 69 -0.70 -3.09 15.75
C LEU A 69 -1.62 -3.72 14.69
N CYS A 70 -1.66 -5.05 14.59
CA CYS A 70 -2.64 -5.74 13.76
C CYS A 70 -4.07 -5.41 14.21
N LYS A 71 -4.34 -5.47 15.52
CA LYS A 71 -5.64 -5.08 16.08
C LYS A 71 -6.01 -3.63 15.78
N ALA A 72 -5.06 -2.71 15.90
CA ALA A 72 -5.26 -1.29 15.56
C ALA A 72 -5.51 -1.07 14.06
N SER A 73 -4.83 -1.82 13.20
CA SER A 73 -5.02 -1.72 11.75
C SER A 73 -6.34 -2.32 11.27
N GLY A 74 -6.92 -3.27 12.02
CA GLY A 74 -8.05 -4.08 11.59
C GLY A 74 -7.68 -5.23 10.63
N PHE A 75 -6.40 -5.38 10.31
CA PHE A 75 -5.87 -6.38 9.37
C PHE A 75 -4.79 -7.25 10.03
N SER A 76 -4.39 -8.31 9.33
CA SER A 76 -3.24 -9.15 9.72
C SER A 76 -1.87 -8.49 9.45
N PHE A 77 -1.87 -7.26 8.96
CA PHE A 77 -0.69 -6.48 8.59
C PHE A 77 -0.92 -5.01 8.95
N TYR A 78 0.16 -4.26 9.13
CA TYR A 78 0.11 -2.86 9.57
C TYR A 78 1.29 -2.08 8.96
N ASN A 79 1.22 -0.74 9.03
CA ASN A 79 2.30 0.14 8.60
C ASN A 79 2.65 1.13 9.71
N THR A 80 3.87 1.05 10.24
CA THR A 80 4.40 1.96 11.27
C THR A 80 5.24 3.11 10.71
N SER A 81 5.46 3.14 9.38
CA SER A 81 6.14 4.24 8.72
C SER A 81 5.28 5.51 8.79
N LEU A 82 5.92 6.64 9.01
CA LEU A 82 5.28 7.97 8.92
C LEU A 82 4.85 8.32 7.50
N TYR A 83 5.34 7.57 6.51
CA TYR A 83 5.07 7.77 5.09
C TYR A 83 4.02 6.81 4.57
N ASP A 84 3.14 7.32 3.72
CA ASP A 84 2.22 6.62 2.82
C ASP A 84 2.48 7.15 1.40
N PHE A 85 1.79 6.62 0.39
CA PHE A 85 2.01 7.07 -0.99
C PHE A 85 1.66 8.55 -1.21
N ASP A 86 0.72 9.10 -0.42
CA ASP A 86 0.32 10.51 -0.55
C ASP A 86 1.36 11.44 0.11
N ARG A 87 2.11 10.97 1.11
CA ARG A 87 3.22 11.71 1.76
C ARG A 87 4.58 11.52 1.08
N LEU A 88 4.70 10.56 0.15
CA LEU A 88 5.94 10.27 -0.58
C LEU A 88 6.05 11.03 -1.91
N LEU A 89 4.94 11.53 -2.44
CA LEU A 89 4.81 12.26 -3.69
C LEU A 89 4.56 13.75 -3.44
#